data_AF-A0A0E2AII6-F1
#
_entry.id   AF-A0A0E2AII6-F1
#
_cell.length_a   1.000
_cell.length_b   1.000
_cell.length_c   1.000
_cell.angle_alpha   90.00
_cell.angle_beta   90.00
_cell.angle_gamma   90.00
#
_symmetry.space_group_name_H-M   'P 1'
#
loop_
_entity.id
_entity.type
_entity.pdbx_description
1 polymer ?
#
loop_
_entity_poly.entity_id
_entity_poly.type
_entity_poly.pdbx_seq_one_letter_code
_entity_poly.pdbx_strand_id
1 'polypeptide(L)'
;MKYVIILILCICSSLQMQGALSALKGGKSNLALHLDGKDNNVRTGMGILEPSWTLESWIKGDDCQWDSLEVIIGGGEYSELNWVDYLPLVVKEGKIHSSRANLSSPQTLDDQWHHVALTCDGKQTILYLDGKQVDKADTATAILPGAIGVHDVYYTFGGLIDEVRVWRSALPEQTIRRWMNRPVEATHPAFKSLWGYYNFDDLKDETSVNWVGKGHQAYHIRNGRNKYNEKAPLAHAVPNDNPAFKEFDGNQQLFNAVIIQSEWDADQGSKND
;
A
#
# COMPACT_ATOMS: atom_id res chain seq x y z
N MET A 1 38.75 -48.57 8.81
CA MET A 1 37.87 -47.53 9.38
C MET A 1 38.63 -46.21 9.46
N LYS A 2 38.41 -45.31 8.50
CA LYS A 2 38.75 -43.89 8.61
C LYS A 2 37.64 -43.12 7.91
N TYR A 3 37.02 -42.21 8.66
CA TYR A 3 35.86 -41.44 8.24
C TYR A 3 36.24 -40.35 7.24
N VAL A 4 35.28 -40.12 6.34
CA VAL A 4 35.24 -39.10 5.30
C VAL A 4 34.88 -37.75 5.94
N ILE A 5 35.58 -36.67 5.57
CA ILE A 5 35.10 -35.30 5.71
C ILE A 5 35.22 -34.66 4.34
N ILE A 6 34.08 -34.52 3.65
CA ILE A 6 33.96 -33.74 2.41
C ILE A 6 33.54 -32.34 2.85
N LEU A 7 34.43 -31.37 2.67
CA LEU A 7 34.15 -29.96 2.87
C LEU A 7 33.45 -29.44 1.61
N ILE A 8 32.12 -29.32 1.64
CA ILE A 8 31.37 -28.61 0.59
C ILE A 8 31.45 -27.13 0.92
N LEU A 9 32.35 -26.42 0.24
CA LEU A 9 32.38 -24.96 0.26
C LEU A 9 31.14 -24.43 -0.46
N CYS A 10 30.21 -23.87 0.32
CA CYS A 10 29.02 -23.18 -0.16
C CYS A 10 29.43 -21.82 -0.75
N ILE A 11 29.77 -21.79 -2.04
CA ILE A 11 29.95 -20.55 -2.81
C ILE A 11 28.57 -20.16 -3.34
N CYS A 12 27.71 -19.57 -2.50
CA CYS A 12 26.38 -19.11 -2.91
C CYS A 12 25.92 -17.83 -2.22
N SER A 13 26.84 -16.93 -1.85
CA SER A 13 26.49 -15.66 -1.19
C SER A 13 27.00 -14.39 -1.88
N SER A 14 27.68 -14.48 -3.02
CA SER A 14 28.17 -13.30 -3.76
C SER A 14 27.39 -12.97 -5.03
N LEU A 15 26.57 -13.89 -5.56
CA LEU A 15 25.77 -13.61 -6.77
C LEU A 15 24.44 -12.88 -6.50
N GLN A 16 23.86 -13.00 -5.30
CA GLN A 16 22.63 -12.26 -4.95
C GLN A 16 22.87 -10.76 -4.69
N MET A 17 24.10 -10.36 -4.32
CA MET A 17 24.44 -8.95 -4.11
C MET A 17 24.83 -8.21 -5.40
N GLN A 18 25.10 -8.93 -6.49
CA GLN A 18 25.41 -8.29 -7.79
C GLN A 18 24.17 -7.98 -8.62
N GLY A 19 23.02 -8.59 -8.31
CA GLY A 19 21.71 -8.22 -8.90
C GLY A 19 21.09 -6.96 -8.28
N ALA A 20 21.54 -6.54 -7.09
CA ALA A 20 20.99 -5.39 -6.36
C ALA A 20 21.67 -4.04 -6.69
N LEU A 21 22.69 -4.03 -7.56
CA LEU A 21 23.50 -2.84 -7.82
C LEU A 21 23.52 -2.36 -9.28
N SER A 22 22.48 -2.63 -10.06
CA SER A 22 22.34 -2.10 -11.44
C SER A 22 21.28 -1.01 -11.63
N ALA A 23 20.62 -0.51 -10.58
CA ALA A 23 19.64 0.57 -10.71
C ALA A 23 20.21 2.01 -10.53
N LEU A 24 21.48 2.16 -10.17
CA LEU A 24 22.06 3.50 -9.90
C LEU A 24 22.89 4.04 -11.07
N LYS A 25 22.25 4.19 -12.22
CA LYS A 25 22.67 5.14 -13.27
C LYS A 25 21.43 5.72 -13.96
N GLY A 26 20.81 6.73 -13.33
CA GLY A 26 19.83 7.61 -13.97
C GLY A 26 18.46 7.00 -14.32
N GLY A 27 18.15 5.78 -13.86
CA GLY A 27 16.84 5.16 -14.02
C GLY A 27 15.92 5.49 -12.84
N LYS A 28 14.63 5.68 -13.09
CA LYS A 28 13.62 5.76 -12.04
C LYS A 28 13.59 4.43 -11.30
N SER A 29 13.43 4.48 -9.98
CA SER A 29 13.15 3.31 -9.17
C SER A 29 11.66 2.99 -9.28
N ASN A 30 11.32 1.71 -9.49
CA ASN A 30 9.97 1.15 -9.37
C ASN A 30 10.01 0.16 -8.20
N LEU A 31 9.44 0.57 -7.07
CA LEU A 31 9.58 -0.12 -5.80
C LEU A 31 8.21 -0.47 -5.23
N ALA A 32 8.12 -1.62 -4.56
CA ALA A 32 6.97 -1.99 -3.76
C ALA A 32 7.31 -1.89 -2.27
N LEU A 33 6.31 -1.57 -1.45
CA LEU A 33 6.40 -1.64 0.00
C LEU A 33 6.33 -3.10 0.45
N HIS A 34 7.35 -3.56 1.15
CA HIS A 34 7.37 -4.87 1.81
C HIS A 34 6.96 -4.75 3.28
N LEU A 35 5.94 -5.52 3.66
CA LEU A 35 5.37 -5.64 4.99
C LEU A 35 5.62 -7.05 5.53
N ASP A 36 6.00 -7.15 6.79
CA ASP A 36 6.49 -8.40 7.39
C ASP A 36 5.42 -9.31 8.02
N GLY A 37 4.14 -8.95 7.91
CA GLY A 37 3.04 -9.70 8.50
C GLY A 37 2.99 -9.67 10.03
N LYS A 38 3.73 -8.78 10.70
CA LYS A 38 3.83 -8.79 12.18
C LYS A 38 3.34 -7.51 12.83
N ASP A 39 4.03 -6.41 12.63
CA ASP A 39 3.74 -5.18 13.38
C ASP A 39 4.04 -3.88 12.63
N ASN A 40 4.38 -3.98 11.34
CA ASN A 40 4.56 -2.82 10.48
C ASN A 40 3.28 -1.95 10.49
N ASN A 41 3.44 -0.66 10.78
CA ASN A 41 2.34 0.29 10.92
C ASN A 41 2.60 1.52 10.04
N VAL A 42 2.14 1.43 8.79
CA VAL A 42 2.32 2.45 7.78
C VAL A 42 1.10 3.37 7.80
N ARG A 43 1.23 4.52 8.48
CA ARG A 43 0.11 5.45 8.71
C ARG A 43 0.01 6.46 7.58
N THR A 44 -1.19 6.62 7.04
CA THR A 44 -1.49 7.63 6.01
C THR A 44 -1.83 9.00 6.62
N GLY A 45 -2.36 8.99 7.86
CA GLY A 45 -2.93 10.17 8.50
C GLY A 45 -4.18 10.72 7.82
N MET A 46 -4.78 9.96 6.89
CA MET A 46 -6.00 10.39 6.20
C MET A 46 -7.20 10.38 7.14
N GLY A 47 -8.08 11.35 6.92
CA GLY A 47 -9.39 11.40 7.57
C GLY A 47 -10.43 10.53 6.85
N ILE A 48 -11.66 10.62 7.35
CA ILE A 48 -12.81 9.88 6.84
C ILE A 48 -13.19 10.35 5.43
N LEU A 49 -13.58 9.41 4.56
CA LEU A 49 -14.07 9.69 3.21
C LEU A 49 -15.54 9.29 3.05
N GLU A 50 -16.33 10.24 2.55
CA GLU A 50 -17.74 10.11 2.26
C GLU A 50 -18.18 11.24 1.28
N PRO A 51 -19.34 11.12 0.59
CA PRO A 51 -20.13 9.91 0.42
C PRO A 51 -19.58 8.99 -0.69
N SER A 52 -18.67 9.50 -1.53
CA SER A 52 -18.13 8.78 -2.69
C SER A 52 -16.61 8.69 -2.63
N TRP A 53 -16.07 7.52 -2.96
CA TRP A 53 -14.63 7.27 -2.88
C TRP A 53 -14.22 6.05 -3.73
N THR A 54 -12.92 5.94 -3.97
CA THR A 54 -12.28 4.73 -4.52
C THR A 54 -10.98 4.45 -3.77
N LEU A 55 -10.76 3.20 -3.40
CA LEU A 55 -9.47 2.67 -2.95
C LEU A 55 -8.95 1.71 -4.03
N GLU A 56 -7.67 1.76 -4.36
CA GLU A 56 -7.03 0.80 -5.24
C GLU A 56 -5.57 0.55 -4.85
N SER A 57 -5.07 -0.66 -5.12
CA SER A 57 -3.69 -1.06 -4.85
C SER A 57 -3.33 -2.30 -5.65
N TRP A 58 -2.05 -2.49 -5.92
CA TRP A 58 -1.47 -3.80 -6.19
C TRP A 58 -1.05 -4.47 -4.89
N ILE A 59 -1.27 -5.79 -4.80
CA ILE A 59 -0.83 -6.62 -3.68
C ILE A 59 -0.24 -7.95 -4.17
N LYS A 60 0.65 -8.55 -3.37
CA LYS A 60 1.15 -9.92 -3.52
C LYS A 60 1.51 -10.47 -2.14
N GLY A 61 0.95 -11.62 -1.76
CA GLY A 61 1.25 -12.27 -0.46
C GLY A 61 2.68 -12.80 -0.38
N ASP A 62 3.19 -13.06 0.83
CA ASP A 62 4.56 -13.50 1.09
C ASP A 62 4.79 -15.02 1.09
N ASP A 63 3.76 -15.84 1.35
CA ASP A 63 3.96 -17.28 1.57
C ASP A 63 2.84 -18.21 1.05
N CYS A 64 1.94 -17.69 0.22
CA CYS A 64 0.76 -18.40 -0.31
C CYS A 64 -0.21 -18.93 0.78
N GLN A 65 -0.07 -18.52 2.05
CA GLN A 65 -0.93 -18.92 3.16
C GLN A 65 -1.57 -17.69 3.80
N TRP A 66 -2.77 -17.36 3.34
CA TRP A 66 -3.52 -16.23 3.89
C TRP A 66 -4.04 -16.52 5.30
N ASP A 67 -3.85 -15.56 6.21
CA ASP A 67 -4.46 -15.61 7.53
C ASP A 67 -6.00 -15.51 7.46
N SER A 68 -6.64 -15.73 8.61
CA SER A 68 -8.10 -15.53 8.73
C SER A 68 -8.52 -14.10 8.34
N LEU A 69 -7.63 -13.12 8.57
CA LEU A 69 -7.82 -11.73 8.19
C LEU A 69 -6.47 -10.99 8.09
N GLU A 70 -6.20 -10.39 6.93
CA GLU A 70 -5.05 -9.51 6.69
C GLU A 70 -5.50 -8.17 6.12
N VAL A 71 -4.84 -7.08 6.50
CA VAL A 71 -5.33 -5.73 6.19
C VAL A 71 -4.53 -5.08 5.08
N ILE A 72 -5.16 -4.78 3.96
CA ILE A 72 -4.50 -4.02 2.88
C ILE A 72 -4.61 -2.53 3.20
N ILE A 73 -5.82 -2.04 3.44
CA ILE A 73 -6.10 -0.67 3.89
C ILE A 73 -7.04 -0.75 5.09
N GLY A 74 -6.59 -0.20 6.22
CA GLY A 74 -7.33 -0.17 7.47
C GLY A 74 -7.39 1.24 8.05
N GLY A 75 -8.15 1.40 9.14
CA GLY A 75 -8.23 2.67 9.85
C GLY A 75 -7.05 2.95 10.77
N GLY A 76 -6.26 1.93 11.12
CA GLY A 76 -5.18 2.01 12.10
C GLY A 76 -5.65 2.00 13.56
N GLU A 77 -4.70 2.10 14.48
CA GLU A 77 -4.94 2.05 15.93
C GLU A 77 -5.93 3.17 16.34
N TYR A 78 -6.98 2.84 17.09
CA TYR A 78 -8.05 3.76 17.54
C TYR A 78 -9.06 4.23 16.47
N SER A 79 -9.21 3.47 15.39
CA SER A 79 -10.13 3.81 14.28
C SER A 79 -11.51 3.14 14.34
N GLU A 80 -11.81 2.38 15.41
CA GLU A 80 -13.09 1.70 15.60
C GLU A 80 -14.24 2.68 15.88
N LEU A 81 -14.71 3.34 14.82
CA LEU A 81 -15.86 4.23 14.83
C LEU A 81 -17.09 3.46 14.33
N ASN A 82 -18.15 3.40 15.15
CA ASN A 82 -19.37 2.63 14.86
C ASN A 82 -20.06 2.97 13.53
N TRP A 83 -19.78 4.12 12.92
CA TRP A 83 -20.42 4.60 11.70
C TRP A 83 -19.50 4.59 10.47
N VAL A 84 -18.24 4.18 10.62
CA VAL A 84 -17.23 4.11 9.55
C VAL A 84 -16.82 2.65 9.34
N ASP A 85 -16.43 2.28 8.12
CA ASP A 85 -15.67 1.05 7.89
C ASP A 85 -14.18 1.32 8.08
N TYR A 86 -13.62 0.73 9.13
CA TYR A 86 -12.20 0.77 9.46
C TYR A 86 -11.43 -0.44 8.91
N LEU A 87 -12.12 -1.39 8.25
CA LEU A 87 -11.55 -2.50 7.47
C LEU A 87 -12.14 -2.50 6.05
N PRO A 88 -12.01 -1.39 5.30
CA PRO A 88 -12.66 -1.24 4.01
C PRO A 88 -12.13 -2.22 2.97
N LEU A 89 -10.83 -2.55 3.01
CA LEU A 89 -10.19 -3.43 2.05
C LEU A 89 -9.19 -4.37 2.74
N VAL A 90 -9.56 -5.64 2.80
CA VAL A 90 -8.83 -6.70 3.53
C VAL A 90 -8.76 -7.97 2.69
N VAL A 91 -7.88 -8.90 3.07
CA VAL A 91 -7.94 -10.30 2.66
C VAL A 91 -8.54 -11.09 3.81
N LYS A 92 -9.61 -11.84 3.56
CA LYS A 92 -10.28 -12.70 4.55
C LYS A 92 -10.32 -14.13 4.01
N GLU A 93 -9.64 -15.06 4.68
CA GLU A 93 -9.52 -16.45 4.24
C GLU A 93 -9.04 -16.54 2.78
N GLY A 94 -8.06 -15.68 2.44
CA GLY A 94 -7.47 -15.56 1.11
C GLY A 94 -8.34 -14.91 0.03
N LYS A 95 -9.53 -14.40 0.37
CA LYS A 95 -10.39 -13.66 -0.56
C LYS A 95 -10.33 -12.17 -0.28
N ILE A 96 -10.35 -11.35 -1.32
CA ILE A 96 -10.54 -9.91 -1.12
C ILE A 96 -11.92 -9.68 -0.52
N HIS A 97 -11.97 -8.84 0.50
CA HIS A 97 -13.18 -8.59 1.26
C HIS A 97 -13.29 -7.11 1.63
N SER A 98 -14.54 -6.63 1.65
CA SER A 98 -14.90 -5.37 2.29
C SER A 98 -15.84 -5.68 3.44
N SER A 99 -15.43 -5.35 4.66
CA SER A 99 -16.08 -5.86 5.87
C SER A 99 -17.49 -5.31 6.04
N ARG A 100 -17.67 -3.98 5.96
CA ARG A 100 -18.97 -3.36 6.22
C ARG A 100 -19.91 -3.41 5.02
N ALA A 101 -19.37 -3.35 3.81
CA ALA A 101 -20.15 -3.58 2.59
C ALA A 101 -20.51 -5.06 2.39
N ASN A 102 -19.85 -5.97 3.13
CA ASN A 102 -19.99 -7.43 3.07
C ASN A 102 -19.84 -7.97 1.63
N LEU A 103 -18.76 -7.56 0.96
CA LEU A 103 -18.43 -7.98 -0.40
C LEU A 103 -17.25 -8.93 -0.37
N SER A 104 -17.21 -9.94 -1.24
CA SER A 104 -16.07 -10.86 -1.32
C SER A 104 -15.75 -11.30 -2.74
N SER A 105 -14.47 -11.43 -3.06
CA SER A 105 -14.05 -12.06 -4.31
C SER A 105 -14.49 -13.54 -4.35
N PRO A 106 -14.89 -14.07 -5.52
CA PRO A 106 -15.37 -15.45 -5.61
C PRO A 106 -14.24 -16.47 -5.39
N GLN A 107 -13.01 -16.09 -5.73
CA GLN A 107 -11.81 -16.91 -5.67
C GLN A 107 -10.84 -16.42 -4.59
N THR A 108 -10.13 -17.37 -4.01
CA THR A 108 -8.93 -17.14 -3.20
C THR A 108 -7.79 -16.69 -4.11
N LEU A 109 -6.99 -15.74 -3.64
CA LEU A 109 -5.82 -15.24 -4.33
C LEU A 109 -4.70 -16.28 -4.37
N ASP A 110 -3.94 -16.27 -5.45
CA ASP A 110 -2.68 -17.00 -5.55
C ASP A 110 -1.51 -16.11 -5.04
N ASP A 111 -0.28 -16.50 -5.37
CA ASP A 111 0.96 -15.82 -4.96
C ASP A 111 1.46 -14.80 -5.99
N GLN A 112 0.62 -14.45 -6.96
CA GLN A 112 0.92 -13.45 -7.97
C GLN A 112 0.43 -12.07 -7.56
N TRP A 113 0.91 -11.07 -8.31
CA TRP A 113 0.40 -9.72 -8.19
C TRP A 113 -1.06 -9.64 -8.62
N HIS A 114 -1.90 -9.09 -7.75
CA HIS A 114 -3.30 -8.81 -8.02
C HIS A 114 -3.60 -7.33 -7.82
N HIS A 115 -4.38 -6.76 -8.72
CA HIS A 115 -4.92 -5.42 -8.52
C HIS A 115 -6.26 -5.50 -7.83
N VAL A 116 -6.40 -4.79 -6.72
CA VAL A 116 -7.62 -4.77 -5.91
C VAL A 116 -8.17 -3.36 -5.87
N ALA A 117 -9.50 -3.22 -5.99
CA ALA A 117 -10.13 -1.93 -5.83
C ALA A 117 -11.53 -2.03 -5.24
N LEU A 118 -11.95 -0.98 -4.56
CA LEU A 118 -13.26 -0.82 -3.99
C LEU A 118 -13.77 0.59 -4.28
N THR A 119 -14.96 0.71 -4.85
CA THR A 119 -15.59 2.01 -5.16
C THR A 119 -16.90 2.15 -4.43
N CYS A 120 -17.23 3.34 -3.95
CA CYS A 120 -18.55 3.69 -3.45
C CYS A 120 -19.03 4.97 -4.14
N ASP A 121 -20.19 4.95 -4.78
CA ASP A 121 -20.77 6.13 -5.45
C ASP A 121 -21.71 6.95 -4.55
N GLY A 122 -21.78 6.62 -3.26
CA GLY A 122 -22.73 7.18 -2.30
C GLY A 122 -24.06 6.42 -2.24
N LYS A 123 -24.23 5.36 -3.03
CA LYS A 123 -25.39 4.46 -3.01
C LYS A 123 -25.00 2.99 -3.08
N GLN A 124 -24.07 2.65 -3.96
CA GLN A 124 -23.61 1.30 -4.23
C GLN A 124 -22.11 1.21 -4.00
N THR A 125 -21.69 0.12 -3.35
CA THR A 125 -20.29 -0.26 -3.20
C THR A 125 -19.99 -1.43 -4.14
N ILE A 126 -18.88 -1.36 -4.86
CA ILE A 126 -18.47 -2.34 -5.87
C ILE A 126 -17.04 -2.77 -5.60
N LEU A 127 -16.81 -4.08 -5.54
CA LEU A 127 -15.50 -4.70 -5.38
C LEU A 127 -14.97 -5.17 -6.74
N TYR A 128 -13.69 -4.89 -6.98
CA TYR A 128 -12.97 -5.25 -8.20
C TYR A 128 -11.72 -6.06 -7.88
N LEU A 129 -11.47 -7.07 -8.71
CA LEU A 129 -10.23 -7.86 -8.73
C LEU A 129 -9.70 -7.90 -10.17
N ASP A 130 -8.43 -7.56 -10.35
CA ASP A 130 -7.74 -7.46 -11.64
C ASP A 130 -8.49 -6.60 -12.65
N GLY A 131 -9.05 -5.51 -12.14
CA GLY A 131 -9.82 -4.51 -12.89
C GLY A 131 -11.22 -4.96 -13.30
N LYS A 132 -11.67 -6.16 -12.94
CA LYS A 132 -13.04 -6.62 -13.23
C LYS A 132 -13.90 -6.52 -11.98
N GLN A 133 -15.13 -6.08 -12.13
CA GLN A 133 -16.11 -6.18 -11.04
C GLN A 133 -16.30 -7.65 -10.66
N VAL A 134 -16.19 -7.96 -9.36
CA VAL A 134 -16.39 -9.31 -8.81
C VAL A 134 -17.56 -9.42 -7.84
N ASP A 135 -17.92 -8.31 -7.19
CA ASP A 135 -19.06 -8.28 -6.26
C ASP A 135 -19.60 -6.84 -6.10
N LYS A 136 -20.84 -6.69 -5.62
CA LYS A 136 -21.45 -5.39 -5.33
C LYS A 136 -22.59 -5.47 -4.32
N ALA A 137 -22.86 -4.37 -3.65
CA ALA A 137 -24.02 -4.21 -2.78
C ALA A 137 -24.57 -2.78 -2.87
N ASP A 138 -25.90 -2.64 -2.79
CA ASP A 138 -26.61 -1.35 -2.72
C ASP A 138 -26.50 -0.75 -1.31
N THR A 139 -25.26 -0.56 -0.87
CA THR A 139 -24.88 0.05 0.39
C THR A 139 -23.81 1.10 0.14
N ALA A 140 -23.90 2.20 0.90
CA ALA A 140 -22.90 3.25 0.93
C ALA A 140 -22.32 3.29 2.34
N THR A 141 -21.00 3.38 2.42
CA THR A 141 -20.30 3.33 3.70
C THR A 141 -19.20 4.37 3.71
N ALA A 142 -19.13 5.17 4.78
CA ALA A 142 -17.97 6.03 5.03
C ALA A 142 -16.77 5.14 5.40
N ILE A 143 -15.58 5.49 4.92
CA ILE A 143 -14.37 4.71 5.19
C ILE A 143 -13.30 5.56 5.88
N LEU A 144 -12.41 4.91 6.63
CA LEU A 144 -11.21 5.53 7.17
C LEU A 144 -9.97 4.79 6.64
N PRO A 145 -9.29 5.29 5.59
CA PRO A 145 -8.05 4.70 5.07
C PRO A 145 -6.84 5.23 5.85
N GLY A 146 -6.85 5.07 7.18
CA GLY A 146 -5.87 5.65 8.10
C GLY A 146 -4.49 4.96 8.11
N ALA A 147 -4.42 3.72 7.65
CA ALA A 147 -3.21 2.92 7.60
C ALA A 147 -3.20 1.94 6.42
N ILE A 148 -2.00 1.55 6.02
CA ILE A 148 -1.71 0.54 4.98
C ILE A 148 -1.08 -0.66 5.69
N GLY A 149 -1.52 -1.86 5.35
CA GLY A 149 -0.95 -3.09 5.89
C GLY A 149 -1.40 -3.46 7.30
N VAL A 150 -2.23 -2.64 7.96
CA VAL A 150 -2.55 -2.81 9.39
C VAL A 150 -3.87 -2.15 9.80
N HIS A 151 -4.54 -2.72 10.80
CA HIS A 151 -5.59 -2.05 11.57
C HIS A 151 -5.28 -1.98 13.08
N ASP A 152 -4.59 -2.96 13.64
CA ASP A 152 -4.13 -3.01 15.03
C ASP A 152 -2.89 -3.94 15.16
N VAL A 153 -2.64 -4.54 16.33
CA VAL A 153 -1.50 -5.46 16.53
C VAL A 153 -1.78 -6.88 16.02
N TYR A 154 -3.02 -7.20 15.66
CA TYR A 154 -3.45 -8.57 15.32
C TYR A 154 -3.80 -8.75 13.84
N TYR A 155 -4.19 -7.69 13.15
CA TYR A 155 -4.52 -7.74 11.74
C TYR A 155 -3.48 -6.98 10.93
N THR A 156 -2.51 -7.73 10.43
CA THR A 156 -1.38 -7.24 9.66
C THR A 156 -1.27 -7.99 8.34
N PHE A 157 -0.73 -7.33 7.33
CA PHE A 157 -0.49 -7.92 6.02
C PHE A 157 0.96 -8.35 5.85
N GLY A 158 1.17 -9.57 5.36
CA GLY A 158 2.47 -10.10 4.96
C GLY A 158 2.62 -10.07 3.45
N GLY A 159 3.64 -9.38 2.94
CA GLY A 159 3.92 -9.34 1.50
C GLY A 159 4.17 -7.96 0.94
N LEU A 160 3.82 -7.77 -0.32
CA LEU A 160 4.14 -6.60 -1.11
C LEU A 160 2.86 -5.80 -1.43
N ILE A 161 2.94 -4.49 -1.25
CA ILE A 161 1.90 -3.52 -1.63
C ILE A 161 2.54 -2.46 -2.51
N ASP A 162 1.85 -2.07 -3.58
CA ASP A 162 2.30 -0.99 -4.44
C ASP A 162 1.12 -0.20 -5.03
N GLU A 163 1.39 1.01 -5.51
CA GLU A 163 0.45 1.86 -6.24
C GLU A 163 -0.86 2.09 -5.47
N VAL A 164 -0.75 2.38 -4.18
CA VAL A 164 -1.91 2.69 -3.34
C VAL A 164 -2.49 4.03 -3.77
N ARG A 165 -3.75 4.03 -4.20
CA ARG A 165 -4.44 5.24 -4.64
C ARG A 165 -5.78 5.40 -3.95
N VAL A 166 -6.06 6.63 -3.55
CA VAL A 166 -7.24 7.03 -2.80
C VAL A 166 -7.91 8.18 -3.50
N TRP A 167 -9.16 8.02 -3.88
CA TRP A 167 -9.94 9.00 -4.63
C TRP A 167 -11.17 9.44 -3.85
N ARG A 168 -11.56 10.71 -3.97
CA ARG A 168 -12.82 11.30 -3.47
C ARG A 168 -13.97 11.20 -4.47
N SER A 169 -13.95 10.17 -5.31
CA SER A 169 -14.98 9.86 -6.29
C SER A 169 -15.01 8.36 -6.56
N ALA A 170 -16.17 7.81 -6.89
CA ALA A 170 -16.25 6.48 -7.47
C ALA A 170 -15.67 6.47 -8.89
N LEU A 171 -14.65 5.67 -9.15
CA LEU A 171 -14.11 5.47 -10.48
C LEU A 171 -14.93 4.42 -11.24
N PRO A 172 -15.24 4.65 -12.53
CA PRO A 172 -15.81 3.61 -13.39
C PRO A 172 -14.82 2.46 -13.61
N GLU A 173 -15.33 1.21 -13.78
CA GLU A 173 -14.50 0.02 -14.08
C GLU A 173 -13.51 0.27 -15.22
N GLN A 174 -13.98 0.89 -16.31
CA GLN A 174 -13.14 1.16 -17.47
C GLN A 174 -11.94 2.07 -17.12
N THR A 175 -12.13 3.04 -16.22
CA THR A 175 -11.05 3.90 -15.75
C THR A 175 -10.05 3.09 -14.93
N ILE A 176 -10.52 2.28 -13.99
CA ILE A 176 -9.68 1.38 -13.17
C ILE A 176 -8.83 0.49 -14.09
N ARG A 177 -9.45 -0.24 -15.01
CA ARG A 177 -8.75 -1.12 -15.97
C ARG A 177 -7.71 -0.40 -16.82
N ARG A 178 -8.00 0.84 -17.20
CA ARG A 178 -7.11 1.64 -18.04
C ARG A 178 -5.91 2.16 -17.25
N TRP A 179 -6.02 2.33 -15.94
CA TRP A 179 -5.00 3.02 -15.13
C TRP A 179 -4.32 2.13 -14.08
N MET A 180 -4.82 0.94 -13.79
CA MET A 180 -4.19 0.01 -12.82
C MET A 180 -2.74 -0.35 -13.17
N ASN A 181 -2.41 -0.47 -14.46
CA ASN A 181 -1.10 -0.96 -14.93
C ASN A 181 -0.08 0.14 -15.22
N ARG A 182 -0.29 1.35 -14.70
CA ARG A 182 0.61 2.49 -14.97
C ARG A 182 0.48 3.57 -13.92
N PRO A 183 1.52 4.41 -13.74
CA PRO A 183 1.47 5.52 -12.80
C PRO A 183 0.32 6.49 -13.11
N VAL A 184 -0.20 7.17 -12.09
CA VAL A 184 -1.23 8.20 -12.29
C VAL A 184 -0.62 9.48 -12.84
N GLU A 185 -1.23 10.00 -13.90
CA GLU A 185 -0.82 11.26 -14.53
C GLU A 185 -1.92 12.33 -14.40
N ALA A 186 -1.56 13.60 -14.61
CA ALA A 186 -2.50 14.72 -14.63
C ALA A 186 -3.63 14.57 -15.69
N THR A 187 -3.42 13.70 -16.69
CA THR A 187 -4.41 13.36 -17.72
C THR A 187 -5.47 12.34 -17.25
N HIS A 188 -5.34 11.81 -16.04
CA HIS A 188 -6.36 10.94 -15.45
C HIS A 188 -7.70 11.68 -15.39
N PRO A 189 -8.81 11.07 -15.87
CA PRO A 189 -10.11 11.77 -15.95
C PRO A 189 -10.63 12.21 -14.57
N ALA A 190 -10.26 11.50 -13.51
CA ALA A 190 -10.59 11.83 -12.13
C ALA A 190 -9.41 12.48 -11.37
N PHE A 191 -8.39 13.02 -12.04
CA PHE A 191 -7.19 13.56 -11.37
C PHE A 191 -7.51 14.55 -10.24
N LYS A 192 -8.55 15.37 -10.40
CA LYS A 192 -8.98 16.35 -9.39
C LYS A 192 -9.53 15.75 -8.09
N SER A 193 -9.95 14.48 -8.11
CA SER A 193 -10.43 13.77 -6.92
C SER A 193 -9.37 12.86 -6.31
N LEU A 194 -8.19 12.75 -6.92
CA LEU A 194 -7.07 12.01 -6.32
C LEU A 194 -6.67 12.69 -5.01
N TRP A 195 -6.68 11.92 -3.94
CA TRP A 195 -6.52 12.41 -2.57
C TRP A 195 -5.27 11.84 -1.90
N GLY A 196 -4.90 10.62 -2.26
CA GLY A 196 -3.56 10.11 -2.00
C GLY A 196 -3.09 9.19 -3.11
N TYR A 197 -1.78 9.22 -3.32
CA TYR A 197 -1.10 8.31 -4.22
C TYR A 197 0.28 8.01 -3.67
N TYR A 198 0.50 6.73 -3.37
CA TYR A 198 1.72 6.20 -2.77
C TYR A 198 2.21 5.03 -3.64
N ASN A 199 3.26 5.29 -4.42
CA ASN A 199 3.94 4.32 -5.27
C ASN A 199 5.25 3.81 -4.65
N PHE A 200 5.61 4.29 -3.46
CA PHE A 200 6.78 3.87 -2.67
C PHE A 200 8.16 4.00 -3.34
N ASP A 201 8.23 4.50 -4.58
CA ASP A 201 9.46 4.80 -5.31
C ASP A 201 10.37 5.80 -4.59
N ASP A 202 9.78 6.61 -3.71
CA ASP A 202 10.46 7.63 -2.91
C ASP A 202 10.64 7.25 -1.44
N LEU A 203 10.20 6.07 -1.01
CA LEU A 203 10.21 5.66 0.39
C LEU A 203 11.65 5.64 0.92
N LYS A 204 11.91 6.50 1.91
CA LYS A 204 13.19 6.61 2.61
C LYS A 204 12.95 6.54 4.10
N ASP A 205 13.61 5.58 4.74
CA ASP A 205 13.57 5.33 6.18
C ASP A 205 12.13 5.30 6.72
N GLU A 206 11.66 6.43 7.26
CA GLU A 206 10.41 6.55 7.99
C GLU A 206 9.28 7.24 7.21
N THR A 207 9.53 7.75 5.99
CA THR A 207 8.53 8.55 5.26
C THR A 207 8.48 8.28 3.76
N SER A 208 7.27 8.36 3.20
CA SER A 208 7.01 8.46 1.75
C SER A 208 6.02 9.59 1.49
N VAL A 209 6.25 10.33 0.41
CA VAL A 209 5.48 11.52 0.07
C VAL A 209 4.18 11.11 -0.63
N ASN A 210 3.07 11.73 -0.23
CA ASN A 210 1.87 11.73 -1.05
C ASN A 210 2.11 12.63 -2.26
N TRP A 211 2.12 12.06 -3.46
CA TRP A 211 2.42 12.79 -4.68
C TRP A 211 1.38 13.88 -5.06
N VAL A 212 0.24 13.95 -4.35
CA VAL A 212 -0.86 14.90 -4.66
C VAL A 212 -1.07 15.95 -3.55
N GLY A 213 -0.30 15.88 -2.46
CA GLY A 213 -0.44 16.79 -1.31
C GLY A 213 -0.05 18.24 -1.61
N LYS A 214 -0.78 19.20 -1.01
CA LYS A 214 -0.41 20.63 -0.93
C LYS A 214 -0.42 21.09 0.54
N GLY A 215 0.58 21.86 0.97
CA GLY A 215 0.62 22.52 2.28
C GLY A 215 0.79 21.59 3.48
N HIS A 216 0.39 22.03 4.68
CA HIS A 216 0.54 21.32 5.97
C HIS A 216 -0.30 20.03 6.11
N GLN A 217 -1.00 19.60 5.06
CA GLN A 217 -1.88 18.42 5.05
C GLN A 217 -1.48 17.45 3.93
N ALA A 218 -0.18 17.24 3.74
CA ALA A 218 0.28 16.40 2.65
C ALA A 218 -0.05 14.90 2.85
N TYR A 219 -0.54 14.44 4.01
CA TYR A 219 -0.81 13.02 4.28
C TYR A 219 0.38 12.12 3.90
N HIS A 220 1.60 12.57 4.19
CA HIS A 220 2.79 11.75 4.01
C HIS A 220 2.63 10.48 4.85
N ILE A 221 3.12 9.38 4.29
CA ILE A 221 3.20 8.14 5.03
C ILE A 221 4.19 8.30 6.17
N ARG A 222 3.80 7.86 7.36
CA ARG A 222 4.70 7.59 8.48
C ARG A 222 4.86 6.10 8.63
N ASN A 223 6.04 5.61 8.28
CA ASN A 223 6.43 4.22 8.41
C ASN A 223 6.88 3.96 9.84
N GLY A 224 6.00 3.33 10.62
CA GLY A 224 6.25 2.97 12.00
C GLY A 224 6.00 1.50 12.26
N ARG A 225 5.95 1.15 13.54
CA ARG A 225 5.62 -0.18 14.03
C ARG A 225 4.77 -0.10 15.28
N ASN A 226 3.88 -1.07 15.49
CA ASN A 226 3.05 -1.14 16.68
C ASN A 226 3.89 -1.46 17.94
N LYS A 227 4.84 -2.40 17.83
CA LYS A 227 5.73 -2.74 18.96
C LYS A 227 6.97 -1.87 18.93
N TYR A 228 6.80 -0.59 19.24
CA TYR A 228 7.82 0.46 19.12
C TYR A 228 9.15 0.20 19.86
N ASN A 229 9.16 -0.67 20.89
CA ASN A 229 10.37 -1.01 21.66
C ASN A 229 11.21 -2.15 21.07
N GLU A 230 10.73 -2.85 20.04
CA GLU A 230 11.45 -3.98 19.44
C GLU A 230 12.39 -3.54 18.31
N LYS A 231 13.41 -4.36 17.99
CA LYS A 231 14.43 -4.08 16.97
C LYS A 231 14.11 -4.67 15.58
N ALA A 232 12.87 -5.09 15.34
CA ALA A 232 12.46 -5.59 14.03
C ALA A 232 12.62 -4.50 12.94
N PRO A 233 12.80 -4.86 11.66
CA PRO A 233 12.83 -3.85 10.60
C PRO A 233 11.46 -3.15 10.47
N LEU A 234 11.47 -1.88 10.08
CA LEU A 234 10.26 -1.22 9.57
C LEU A 234 9.88 -1.84 8.20
N ALA A 235 8.70 -1.48 7.70
CA ALA A 235 8.39 -1.76 6.30
C ALA A 235 9.44 -1.08 5.41
N HIS A 236 9.80 -1.67 4.27
CA HIS A 236 10.86 -1.15 3.42
C HIS A 236 10.56 -1.37 1.95
N ALA A 237 11.15 -0.52 1.12
CA ALA A 237 10.97 -0.61 -0.32
C ALA A 237 11.86 -1.72 -0.91
N VAL A 238 11.28 -2.53 -1.80
CA VAL A 238 11.99 -3.56 -2.58
C VAL A 238 11.71 -3.38 -4.06
N PRO A 239 12.58 -3.86 -4.98
CA PRO A 239 12.29 -3.80 -6.41
C PRO A 239 10.93 -4.42 -6.74
N ASN A 240 10.11 -3.69 -7.48
CA ASN A 240 8.81 -4.17 -7.93
C ASN A 240 8.99 -5.17 -9.08
N ASP A 241 8.55 -6.41 -8.86
CA ASP A 241 8.61 -7.50 -9.85
C ASP A 241 7.28 -7.72 -10.59
N ASN A 242 6.31 -6.82 -10.45
CA ASN A 242 5.01 -6.91 -11.12
C ASN A 242 5.13 -6.79 -12.65
N PRO A 243 4.91 -7.86 -13.44
CA PRO A 243 5.07 -7.82 -14.89
C PRO A 243 3.96 -7.05 -15.61
N ALA A 244 2.83 -6.79 -14.95
CA ALA A 244 1.70 -6.08 -15.54
C ALA A 244 1.88 -4.56 -15.46
N PHE A 245 2.63 -4.07 -14.46
CA PHE A 245 2.85 -2.64 -14.27
C PHE A 245 3.89 -2.10 -15.26
N LYS A 246 3.52 -1.03 -15.96
CA LYS A 246 4.39 -0.37 -16.94
C LYS A 246 4.79 0.98 -16.41
N GLU A 247 6.09 1.14 -16.14
CA GLU A 247 6.67 2.41 -15.76
C GLU A 247 6.37 3.51 -16.78
N PHE A 248 6.21 4.73 -16.27
CA PHE A 248 6.05 5.90 -17.12
C PHE A 248 7.42 6.36 -17.65
N ASP A 249 7.59 6.37 -18.97
CA ASP A 249 8.83 6.74 -19.65
C ASP A 249 9.14 8.27 -19.55
N GLY A 250 8.17 9.11 -19.16
CA GLY A 250 8.35 10.57 -19.02
C GLY A 250 8.56 11.08 -17.58
N ASN A 251 8.83 12.36 -17.36
CA ASN A 251 8.82 12.90 -15.99
C ASN A 251 7.37 12.99 -15.50
N GLN A 252 7.00 12.19 -14.50
CA GLN A 252 5.67 12.23 -13.90
C GLN A 252 5.50 13.59 -13.21
N GLN A 253 4.59 14.42 -13.74
CA GLN A 253 4.31 15.76 -13.22
C GLN A 253 3.09 15.71 -12.32
N LEU A 254 3.29 15.22 -11.10
CA LEU A 254 2.38 15.43 -9.98
C LEU A 254 2.98 16.58 -9.15
N PHE A 255 2.43 17.79 -9.25
CA PHE A 255 2.94 18.95 -8.49
C PHE A 255 2.34 18.95 -7.07
N ASN A 256 2.97 19.40 -5.97
CA ASN A 256 4.22 20.15 -5.71
C ASN A 256 4.63 19.79 -4.27
N ALA A 257 5.39 18.71 -4.05
CA ALA A 257 5.77 18.30 -2.71
C ALA A 257 6.73 19.34 -2.10
N VAL A 258 6.21 20.19 -1.22
CA VAL A 258 7.08 20.86 -0.25
C VAL A 258 7.37 19.81 0.81
N ILE A 259 8.59 19.26 0.78
CA ILE A 259 9.09 18.49 1.91
C ILE A 259 9.10 19.46 3.10
N ILE A 260 8.11 19.32 3.98
CA ILE A 260 8.22 19.90 5.31
C ILE A 260 9.21 18.96 6.00
N GLN A 261 10.43 19.43 6.26
CA GLN A 261 11.32 18.74 7.19
C GLN A 261 10.50 18.45 8.45
N SER A 262 10.59 17.22 8.93
CA SER A 262 9.79 16.78 10.07
C SER A 262 9.97 17.78 11.21
N GLU A 263 8.92 18.07 11.99
CA GLU A 263 9.07 18.89 13.21
C GLU A 263 10.11 18.27 14.18
N TRP A 264 10.41 16.97 14.02
CA TRP A 264 11.49 16.28 14.71
C TRP A 264 12.90 16.74 14.30
N ASP A 265 13.13 17.13 13.05
CA ASP A 265 14.40 17.71 12.61
C ASP A 265 14.59 19.13 13.15
N ALA A 266 13.51 19.85 13.45
CA ALA A 266 13.57 21.15 14.12
C ALA A 266 13.93 21.03 15.62
N ASP A 267 13.64 19.88 16.23
CA ASP A 267 13.98 19.58 17.63
C ASP A 267 15.30 18.83 17.81
N GLN A 268 15.95 18.36 16.73
CA GLN A 268 17.33 17.86 16.79
C GLN A 268 18.32 19.02 16.98
N GLY A 269 18.39 19.52 18.21
CA GLY A 269 19.26 20.61 18.62
C GLY A 269 18.58 21.70 19.45
N SER A 270 17.26 21.60 19.68
CA SER A 270 16.58 22.49 20.62
C SER A 270 17.02 22.12 22.05
N LYS A 271 17.92 22.94 22.61
CA LYS A 271 18.14 22.99 24.05
C LYS A 271 17.02 23.84 24.64
N ASN A 272 15.88 23.22 24.92
CA ASN A 272 14.88 23.88 25.74
C ASN A 272 15.21 23.58 27.21
N ASP A 273 15.81 24.60 27.83
CA ASP A 273 15.70 24.89 29.26
C ASP A 273 14.24 25.16 29.65
#